data_AF-A0A1V4E7A7-F1
#
_entry.id   AF-A0A1V4E7A7-F1
#
_cell.length_a   1.000
_cell.length_b   1.000
_cell.length_c   1.000
_cell.angle_alpha   90.00
_cell.angle_beta   90.00
_cell.angle_gamma   90.00
#
_symmetry.space_group_name_H-M   'P 1'
#
loop_
_entity.id
_entity.type
_entity.pdbx_description
1 polymer ?
#
loop_
_entity_poly.entity_id
_entity_poly.type
_entity_poly.pdbx_seq_one_letter_code
_entity_poly.pdbx_strand_id
1 'polypeptide(L)'
;MRGKRTATGAALVTGALAVAGMVCAPAALAVTPGSATINADCGGFGSGEAAITATQDGTAATMTINSSAITAPIALSEDSITSTLTLVNAAGGTTSFTATENPAIAAGDPVQVGPLPGAVASGDSLEAYGGSLTMTVFGITITCTATAPQSPGPFVFD
;
A
#
# COMPACT_ATOMS: atom_id res chain seq x y z
N MET A 1 78.88 3.41 -26.21
CA MET A 1 79.12 4.15 -24.94
C MET A 1 77.78 4.20 -24.20
N ARG A 2 77.51 3.31 -23.23
CA ARG A 2 77.97 3.25 -21.83
C ARG A 2 77.11 4.15 -20.91
N GLY A 3 76.31 3.50 -20.06
CA GLY A 3 75.70 4.02 -18.83
C GLY A 3 74.17 3.93 -18.82
N LYS A 4 73.47 3.44 -17.79
CA LYS A 4 73.83 2.80 -16.51
C LYS A 4 72.53 2.20 -15.93
N ARG A 5 72.67 1.12 -15.16
CA ARG A 5 71.59 0.32 -14.51
C ARG A 5 71.03 0.99 -13.23
N THR A 6 70.00 0.33 -12.66
CA THR A 6 69.43 0.37 -11.28
C THR A 6 68.23 1.30 -11.09
N ALA A 7 67.11 0.95 -10.44
CA ALA A 7 66.72 -0.08 -9.45
C ALA A 7 65.22 -0.43 -9.65
N THR A 8 64.70 -1.66 -9.50
CA THR A 8 64.41 -2.51 -8.32
C THR A 8 63.56 -1.87 -7.20
N GLY A 9 62.37 -2.44 -6.95
CA GLY A 9 61.49 -2.24 -5.77
C GLY A 9 60.17 -1.53 -6.12
N ALA A 10 58.96 -1.90 -5.71
CA ALA A 10 58.41 -2.94 -4.84
C ALA A 10 56.97 -3.21 -5.36
N ALA A 11 56.57 -4.45 -5.62
CA ALA A 11 55.75 -5.26 -4.73
C ALA A 11 54.54 -4.54 -4.09
N LEU A 12 53.34 -4.93 -4.56
CA LEU A 12 52.10 -5.11 -3.79
C LEU A 12 51.46 -3.85 -3.18
N VAL A 13 50.51 -3.26 -3.88
CA VAL A 13 49.46 -2.42 -3.25
C VAL A 13 48.09 -2.96 -3.67
N THR A 14 47.59 -3.85 -2.80
CA THR A 14 46.18 -4.04 -2.42
C THR A 14 45.11 -3.63 -3.43
N GLY A 15 44.44 -4.62 -4.01
CA GLY A 15 43.15 -4.45 -4.67
C GLY A 15 42.13 -3.90 -3.69
N ALA A 16 41.75 -2.64 -3.88
CA ALA A 16 40.64 -2.02 -3.17
C ALA A 16 39.33 -2.55 -3.76
N LEU A 17 38.52 -3.13 -2.88
CA LEU A 17 37.13 -3.52 -3.07
C LEU A 17 36.35 -2.46 -3.86
N ALA A 18 35.84 -2.84 -5.04
CA ALA A 18 34.62 -2.25 -5.57
C ALA A 18 33.50 -3.24 -5.31
N VAL A 19 33.01 -3.25 -4.07
CA VAL A 19 31.76 -3.92 -3.70
C VAL A 19 30.64 -3.22 -4.47
N ALA A 20 29.98 -4.01 -5.31
CA ALA A 20 28.60 -3.88 -5.76
C ALA A 20 27.93 -2.52 -5.46
N GLY A 21 27.95 -1.63 -6.45
CA GLY A 21 26.83 -0.72 -6.64
C GLY A 21 25.65 -1.51 -7.20
N MET A 22 25.11 -2.45 -6.42
CA MET A 22 23.72 -2.85 -6.66
C MET A 22 22.91 -1.62 -6.28
N VAL A 23 22.62 -0.79 -7.28
CA VAL A 23 21.40 0.00 -7.23
C VAL A 23 20.33 -1.05 -6.93
N CYS A 24 19.72 -0.99 -5.75
CA CYS A 24 18.43 -1.61 -5.58
C CYS A 24 17.58 -1.00 -6.69
N ALA A 25 17.42 -1.73 -7.79
CA ALA A 25 16.26 -1.55 -8.63
C ALA A 25 15.08 -1.48 -7.66
N PRO A 26 14.13 -0.54 -7.84
CA PRO A 26 12.91 -0.59 -7.05
C PRO A 26 12.46 -2.05 -7.14
N ALA A 27 12.34 -2.72 -5.98
CA ALA A 27 11.80 -4.08 -5.94
C ALA A 27 10.58 -4.02 -6.83
N ALA A 28 10.55 -4.83 -7.90
CA ALA A 28 9.44 -4.83 -8.85
C ALA A 28 8.19 -4.88 -7.98
N LEU A 29 7.47 -3.75 -7.90
CA LEU A 29 6.36 -3.65 -6.97
C LEU A 29 5.35 -4.61 -7.56
N ALA A 30 5.14 -5.73 -6.88
CA ALA A 30 4.22 -6.76 -7.33
C ALA A 30 2.83 -6.14 -7.57
N VAL A 31 2.52 -5.00 -6.93
CA VAL A 31 1.41 -4.14 -7.31
C VAL A 31 1.85 -2.77 -7.85
N THR A 32 1.31 -2.36 -8.99
CA THR A 32 1.48 -1.02 -9.56
C THR A 32 0.13 -0.36 -9.83
N PRO A 33 -0.12 0.86 -9.34
CA PRO A 33 0.70 1.61 -8.37
C PRO A 33 0.62 0.99 -6.97
N GLY A 34 1.63 1.19 -6.12
CA GLY A 34 1.55 0.76 -4.71
C GLY A 34 0.62 1.62 -3.84
N SER A 35 0.21 2.79 -4.32
CA SER A 35 -0.69 3.70 -3.62
C SER A 35 -1.56 4.49 -4.59
N ALA A 36 -2.82 4.73 -4.21
CA ALA A 36 -3.78 5.52 -4.96
C ALA A 36 -4.60 6.40 -4.00
N THR A 37 -5.09 7.55 -4.47
CA THR A 37 -6.07 8.36 -3.74
C THR A 37 -7.45 8.24 -4.35
N ILE A 38 -8.47 8.31 -3.49
CA ILE A 38 -9.88 8.40 -3.86
C ILE A 38 -10.54 9.54 -3.07
N ASN A 39 -11.66 10.04 -3.59
CA ASN A 39 -12.64 10.76 -2.77
C ASN A 39 -13.67 9.74 -2.28
N ALA A 40 -13.67 9.47 -0.98
CA ALA A 40 -14.62 8.59 -0.32
C ALA A 40 -15.82 9.38 0.21
N ASP A 41 -17.01 8.79 0.10
CA ASP A 41 -18.24 9.27 0.73
C ASP A 41 -18.80 8.17 1.62
N CYS A 42 -18.84 8.42 2.94
CA CYS A 42 -19.40 7.53 3.95
C CYS A 42 -20.77 8.01 4.46
N GLY A 43 -21.45 8.88 3.71
CA GLY A 43 -22.73 9.47 4.07
C GLY A 43 -22.62 10.36 5.31
N GLY A 44 -23.44 10.07 6.33
CA GLY A 44 -23.52 10.88 7.55
C GLY A 44 -22.24 10.87 8.41
N PHE A 45 -21.28 9.99 8.11
CA PHE A 45 -20.01 9.87 8.84
C PHE A 45 -18.90 10.75 8.25
N GLY A 46 -19.15 11.38 7.10
CA GLY A 46 -18.20 12.28 6.45
C GLY A 46 -17.82 11.82 5.05
N SER A 47 -17.09 12.70 4.36
CA SER A 47 -16.57 12.47 3.02
C SER A 47 -15.28 13.25 2.82
N GLY A 48 -14.47 12.81 1.86
CA GLY A 48 -13.24 13.49 1.47
C GLY A 48 -12.17 12.53 0.97
N GLU A 49 -10.94 13.02 0.90
CA GLU A 49 -9.82 12.23 0.36
C GLU A 49 -9.45 11.07 1.28
N ALA A 50 -9.19 9.91 0.68
CA ALA A 50 -8.61 8.75 1.32
C ALA A 50 -7.50 8.17 0.44
N ALA A 51 -6.37 7.82 1.06
CA ALA A 51 -5.28 7.09 0.43
C ALA A 51 -5.47 5.58 0.65
N ILE A 52 -5.29 4.81 -0.40
CA ILE A 52 -5.30 3.35 -0.40
C ILE A 52 -3.88 2.91 -0.77
N THR A 53 -3.24 2.13 0.10
CA THR A 53 -1.94 1.51 -0.16
C THR A 53 -2.13 0.02 -0.36
N ALA A 54 -1.56 -0.52 -1.43
CA ALA A 54 -1.58 -1.93 -1.76
C ALA A 54 -0.16 -2.51 -1.63
N THR A 55 -0.05 -3.71 -1.09
CA THR A 55 1.17 -4.51 -1.14
C THR A 55 0.82 -5.94 -1.54
N GLN A 56 1.79 -6.67 -2.09
CA GLN A 56 1.61 -8.04 -2.52
C GLN A 56 2.86 -8.87 -2.21
N ASP A 57 2.64 -10.10 -1.77
CA ASP A 57 3.63 -11.16 -1.56
C ASP A 57 3.09 -12.47 -2.14
N GLY A 58 3.57 -12.84 -3.33
CA GLY A 58 3.01 -13.95 -4.11
C GLY A 58 1.55 -13.68 -4.47
N THR A 59 0.65 -14.61 -4.11
CA THR A 59 -0.81 -14.44 -4.34
C THR A 59 -1.53 -13.73 -3.20
N ALA A 60 -0.82 -13.38 -2.11
CA ALA A 60 -1.39 -12.63 -1.01
C ALA A 60 -1.21 -11.14 -1.26
N ALA A 61 -2.25 -10.35 -1.01
CA ALA A 61 -2.20 -8.90 -1.05
C ALA A 61 -2.75 -8.30 0.23
N THR A 62 -2.25 -7.13 0.61
CA THR A 62 -2.78 -6.37 1.74
C THR A 62 -3.12 -4.95 1.31
N MET A 63 -4.24 -4.45 1.82
CA MET A 63 -4.75 -3.12 1.53
C MET A 63 -4.81 -2.31 2.83
N THR A 64 -4.26 -1.11 2.84
CA THR A 64 -4.35 -0.17 3.98
C THR A 64 -5.03 1.10 3.51
N ILE A 65 -5.97 1.61 4.30
CA ILE A 65 -6.77 2.79 3.97
C ILE A 65 -6.58 3.84 5.05
N ASN A 66 -6.29 5.06 4.61
CA ASN A 66 -6.06 6.22 5.46
C ASN A 66 -6.91 7.38 4.96
N SER A 67 -7.72 7.99 5.82
CA SER A 67 -8.43 9.23 5.48
C SER A 67 -8.23 10.29 6.55
N SER A 68 -7.67 11.43 6.15
CA SER A 68 -7.57 12.62 7.01
C SER A 68 -8.84 13.46 7.02
N ALA A 69 -9.76 13.25 6.07
CA ALA A 69 -11.01 13.99 5.98
C ALA A 69 -12.11 13.38 6.87
N ILE A 70 -12.00 12.09 7.19
CA ILE A 70 -12.95 11.35 8.00
C ILE A 70 -12.29 11.05 9.34
N THR A 71 -12.84 11.62 10.41
CA THR A 71 -12.29 11.51 11.76
C THR A 71 -13.16 10.66 12.67
N ALA A 72 -12.56 9.93 13.60
CA ALA A 72 -13.32 9.15 14.57
C ALA A 72 -13.97 10.07 15.62
N PRO A 73 -15.31 10.10 15.76
CA PRO A 73 -15.97 10.98 16.73
C PRO A 73 -15.78 10.54 18.19
N ILE A 74 -15.38 9.29 18.38
CA ILE A 74 -15.08 8.66 19.66
C ILE A 74 -13.74 7.92 19.54
N ALA A 75 -13.10 7.64 20.68
CA ALA A 75 -11.90 6.83 20.69
C ALA A 75 -12.22 5.39 20.27
N LEU A 76 -11.40 4.83 19.39
CA LEU A 76 -11.47 3.46 18.92
C LEU A 76 -10.23 2.73 19.43
N SER A 77 -10.42 1.57 20.05
CA SER A 77 -9.28 0.74 20.44
C SER A 77 -8.63 0.12 19.21
N GLU A 78 -7.40 -0.33 19.36
CA GLU A 78 -6.78 -1.26 18.42
C GLU A 78 -7.72 -2.46 18.15
N ASP A 79 -7.73 -2.94 16.92
CA ASP A 79 -8.50 -4.10 16.45
C ASP A 79 -9.99 -4.08 16.83
N SER A 80 -10.63 -2.91 16.71
CA SER A 80 -12.06 -2.73 17.03
C SER A 80 -12.94 -2.49 15.82
N ILE A 81 -12.36 -2.33 14.63
CA ILE A 81 -13.08 -2.03 13.39
C ILE A 81 -12.99 -3.24 12.47
N THR A 82 -14.09 -3.99 12.31
CA THR A 82 -14.18 -5.02 11.27
C THR A 82 -14.42 -4.35 9.92
N SER A 83 -13.44 -4.43 9.03
CA SER A 83 -13.46 -3.77 7.73
C SER A 83 -13.46 -4.78 6.60
N THR A 84 -14.26 -4.52 5.56
CA THR A 84 -14.26 -5.24 4.29
C THR A 84 -14.16 -4.23 3.17
N LEU A 85 -13.00 -4.18 2.50
CA LEU A 85 -12.79 -3.44 1.27
C LEU A 85 -13.10 -4.36 0.09
N THR A 86 -14.05 -3.96 -0.74
CA THR A 86 -14.39 -4.63 -2.00
C THR A 86 -13.88 -3.78 -3.15
N LEU A 87 -12.98 -4.34 -3.95
CA LEU A 87 -12.53 -3.75 -5.21
C LEU A 87 -13.19 -4.46 -6.38
N VAL A 88 -13.41 -3.75 -7.47
CA VAL A 88 -13.99 -4.28 -8.71
C VAL A 88 -12.91 -4.45 -9.77
N ASN A 89 -13.10 -5.37 -10.70
CA ASN A 89 -12.30 -5.43 -11.92
C ASN A 89 -13.11 -4.97 -13.14
N ALA A 90 -12.42 -4.67 -14.24
CA ALA A 90 -13.06 -4.19 -15.47
C ALA A 90 -14.00 -5.22 -16.12
N ALA A 91 -13.90 -6.50 -15.76
CA ALA A 91 -14.76 -7.58 -16.25
C ALA A 91 -16.03 -7.78 -15.41
N GLY A 92 -16.25 -6.97 -14.36
CA GLY A 92 -17.41 -7.05 -13.47
C GLY A 92 -17.26 -8.03 -12.30
N GLY A 93 -16.08 -8.62 -12.11
CA GLY A 93 -15.72 -9.38 -10.92
C GLY A 93 -15.37 -8.48 -9.74
N THR A 94 -15.33 -9.07 -8.54
CA THR A 94 -14.98 -8.37 -7.31
C THR A 94 -13.98 -9.17 -6.48
N THR A 95 -13.14 -8.46 -5.75
CA THR A 95 -12.18 -9.02 -4.79
C THR A 95 -12.37 -8.31 -3.45
N SER A 96 -12.52 -9.08 -2.38
CA SER A 96 -12.74 -8.56 -1.03
C SER A 96 -11.51 -8.76 -0.16
N PHE A 97 -11.18 -7.73 0.63
CA PHE A 97 -10.10 -7.71 1.61
C PHE A 97 -10.73 -7.44 2.97
N THR A 98 -10.59 -8.37 3.91
CA THR A 98 -11.31 -8.31 5.19
C THR A 98 -10.39 -8.59 6.35
N ALA A 99 -10.42 -7.72 7.36
CA ALA A 99 -9.81 -7.95 8.66
C ALA A 99 -10.47 -7.08 9.75
N THR A 100 -10.17 -7.41 10.99
CA THR A 100 -10.42 -6.53 12.15
C THR A 100 -9.06 -6.01 12.59
N GLU A 101 -8.56 -5.02 11.87
CA GLU A 101 -7.21 -4.48 12.01
C GLU A 101 -7.27 -2.97 11.83
N ASN A 102 -6.91 -2.26 12.89
CA ASN A 102 -6.79 -0.81 12.94
C ASN A 102 -5.93 -0.43 14.14
N PRO A 103 -5.13 0.65 14.09
CA PRO A 103 -4.47 1.15 15.28
C PRO A 103 -5.48 1.69 16.29
N ALA A 104 -5.04 1.95 17.53
CA ALA A 104 -5.81 2.79 18.43
C ALA A 104 -5.94 4.21 17.85
N ILE A 105 -7.16 4.73 17.74
CA ILE A 105 -7.49 6.04 17.17
C ILE A 105 -8.14 6.89 18.26
N ALA A 106 -7.59 8.06 18.59
CA ALA A 106 -8.22 8.94 19.56
C ALA A 106 -9.45 9.65 18.96
N ALA A 107 -10.32 10.18 19.82
CA ALA A 107 -11.43 10.98 19.35
C ALA A 107 -10.91 12.25 18.64
N GLY A 108 -11.41 12.51 17.42
CA GLY A 108 -10.98 13.59 16.54
C GLY A 108 -9.84 13.23 15.59
N ASP A 109 -9.20 12.07 15.77
CA ASP A 109 -8.10 11.65 14.90
C ASP A 109 -8.61 11.08 13.55
N PRO A 110 -7.78 11.15 12.49
CA PRO A 110 -8.04 10.50 11.21
C PRO A 110 -8.36 9.01 11.32
N VAL A 111 -9.31 8.53 10.51
CA VAL A 111 -9.59 7.10 10.41
C VAL A 111 -8.50 6.40 9.61
N GLN A 112 -7.97 5.31 10.18
CA GLN A 112 -7.09 4.36 9.52
C GLN A 112 -7.61 2.94 9.71
N VAL A 113 -7.64 2.15 8.65
CA VAL A 113 -8.00 0.73 8.69
C VAL A 113 -7.04 -0.11 7.85
N GLY A 114 -6.84 -1.35 8.28
CA GLY A 114 -5.88 -2.28 7.70
C GLY A 114 -4.58 -2.39 8.51
N PRO A 115 -3.71 -3.34 8.12
CA PRO A 115 -3.68 -4.03 6.82
C PRO A 115 -4.82 -5.04 6.63
N LEU A 116 -5.55 -4.94 5.52
CA LEU A 116 -6.64 -5.85 5.14
C LEU A 116 -6.09 -6.91 4.18
N PRO A 117 -5.95 -8.18 4.60
CA PRO A 117 -5.46 -9.23 3.75
C PRO A 117 -6.53 -9.68 2.73
N GLY A 118 -6.06 -10.14 1.59
CA GLY A 118 -6.86 -10.74 0.53
C GLY A 118 -5.99 -11.55 -0.41
N ALA A 119 -6.62 -12.22 -1.37
CA ALA A 119 -5.93 -12.98 -2.40
C ALA A 119 -6.13 -12.31 -3.77
N VAL A 120 -5.07 -12.26 -4.54
CA VAL A 120 -5.04 -11.72 -5.91
C VAL A 120 -4.31 -12.70 -6.82
N ALA A 121 -4.64 -12.65 -8.10
CA ALA A 121 -3.92 -13.34 -9.15
C ALA A 121 -3.05 -12.36 -9.94
N SER A 122 -1.99 -12.89 -10.54
CA SER A 122 -1.19 -12.17 -11.53
C SER A 122 -2.08 -11.64 -12.66
N GLY A 123 -1.95 -10.35 -12.95
CA GLY A 123 -2.74 -9.63 -13.94
C GLY A 123 -4.09 -9.10 -13.44
N ASP A 124 -4.45 -9.32 -12.17
CA ASP A 124 -5.64 -8.70 -11.60
C ASP A 124 -5.50 -7.18 -11.61
N SER A 125 -6.52 -6.52 -12.16
CA SER A 125 -6.63 -5.06 -12.23
C SER A 125 -7.85 -4.62 -11.42
N LEU A 126 -7.62 -4.04 -10.25
CA LEU A 126 -8.64 -3.75 -9.24
C LEU A 126 -8.82 -2.24 -9.02
N GLU A 127 -10.08 -1.79 -9.00
CA GLU A 127 -10.50 -0.42 -8.70
C GLU A 127 -11.39 -0.33 -7.47
N ALA A 128 -11.21 0.74 -6.69
CA ALA A 128 -12.09 1.10 -5.60
C ALA A 128 -13.38 1.77 -6.09
N TYR A 129 -13.36 2.40 -7.27
CA TYR A 129 -14.55 3.00 -7.87
C TYR A 129 -15.48 1.93 -8.44
N GLY A 130 -16.74 1.98 -8.02
CA GLY A 130 -17.69 0.87 -8.22
C GLY A 130 -17.62 -0.21 -7.14
N GLY A 131 -16.61 -0.18 -6.28
CA GLY A 131 -16.49 -0.99 -5.08
C GLY A 131 -17.02 -0.29 -3.83
N SER A 132 -16.64 -0.80 -2.65
CA SER A 132 -17.03 -0.21 -1.37
C SER A 132 -16.08 -0.59 -0.24
N LEU A 133 -15.97 0.26 0.77
CA LEU A 133 -15.39 -0.07 2.07
C LEU A 133 -16.54 -0.14 3.07
N THR A 134 -16.76 -1.30 3.66
CA THR A 134 -17.72 -1.49 4.74
C THR A 134 -16.96 -1.64 6.05
N MET A 135 -17.28 -0.84 7.05
CA MET A 135 -16.68 -0.90 8.38
C MET A 135 -17.76 -1.13 9.42
N THR A 136 -17.54 -2.03 10.36
CA THR A 136 -18.42 -2.22 11.51
C THR A 136 -17.69 -1.80 12.78
N VAL A 137 -18.24 -0.78 13.43
CA VAL A 137 -17.69 -0.19 14.66
C VAL A 137 -18.77 -0.25 15.73
N PHE A 138 -18.51 -0.96 16.82
CA PHE A 138 -19.49 -1.19 17.91
C PHE A 138 -20.87 -1.69 17.42
N GLY A 139 -20.91 -2.49 16.36
CA GLY A 139 -22.14 -3.03 15.77
C GLY A 139 -22.89 -2.08 14.82
N ILE A 140 -22.35 -0.89 14.55
CA ILE A 140 -22.86 0.04 13.55
C ILE A 140 -22.07 -0.16 12.26
N THR A 141 -22.76 -0.46 11.16
CA THR A 141 -22.15 -0.60 9.84
C THR A 141 -22.14 0.74 9.10
N ILE A 142 -20.94 1.13 8.66
CA ILE A 142 -20.64 2.31 7.86
C ILE A 142 -20.22 1.81 6.48
N THR A 143 -20.85 2.34 5.44
CA THR A 143 -20.48 2.03 4.06
C THR A 143 -19.93 3.28 3.39
N CYS A 144 -18.71 3.18 2.89
CA CYS A 144 -18.01 4.22 2.15
C CYS A 144 -17.86 3.80 0.70
N THR A 145 -18.11 4.71 -0.23
CA THR A 145 -17.90 4.49 -1.67
C THR A 145 -16.99 5.54 -2.25
N ALA A 146 -16.22 5.18 -3.27
CA ALA A 146 -15.46 6.17 -4.02
C ALA A 146 -16.41 6.94 -4.97
N THR A 147 -16.30 8.26 -5.01
CA THR A 147 -17.13 9.11 -5.88
C THR A 147 -16.57 9.22 -7.31
N ALA A 148 -15.30 8.84 -7.50
CA ALA A 148 -14.60 8.84 -8.78
C ALA A 148 -13.52 7.74 -8.82
N PRO A 149 -13.00 7.38 -10.01
CA PRO A 149 -11.84 6.49 -10.15
C PRO A 149 -10.64 6.95 -9.32
N GLN A 150 -9.90 5.98 -8.80
CA GLN A 150 -8.71 6.23 -7.99
C GLN A 150 -7.55 6.76 -8.84
N SER A 151 -6.67 7.55 -8.25
CA SER A 151 -5.54 8.17 -8.95
C SER A 151 -4.25 8.07 -8.14
N PRO A 152 -3.15 7.52 -8.69
CA PRO A 152 -3.09 6.72 -9.92
C PRO A 152 -3.82 5.38 -9.73
N GLY A 153 -4.24 4.72 -10.82
CA GLY A 153 -4.90 3.42 -10.74
C GLY A 153 -5.58 3.03 -12.05
N PRO A 154 -6.04 1.78 -12.22
CA PRO A 154 -6.29 0.69 -11.25
C PRO A 154 -5.03 0.12 -10.57
N PHE A 155 -5.22 -0.63 -9.48
CA PHE A 155 -4.17 -1.48 -8.89
C PHE A 155 -3.97 -2.72 -9.77
N VAL A 156 -2.81 -2.86 -10.39
CA VAL A 156 -2.44 -4.03 -11.18
C VAL A 156 -1.46 -4.90 -10.40
N PHE A 157 -1.84 -6.14 -10.12
CA PHE A 157 -1.06 -7.12 -9.37
C PHE A 157 -0.29 -8.06 -10.33
N ASP A 158 0.90 -8.53 -9.95
CA ASP A 158 1.84 -9.36 -10.76
C ASP A 158 1.96 -10.79 -10.20
#